data_AF-A0A6N6M415-F1
#
_entry.id   AF-A0A6N6M415-F1
#
_cell.length_a   1.000
_cell.length_b   1.000
_cell.length_c   1.000
_cell.angle_alpha   90.00
_cell.angle_beta   90.00
_cell.angle_gamma   90.00
#
_symmetry.space_group_name_H-M   'P 1'
#
loop_
_entity.id
_entity.type
_entity.pdbx_description
1 polymer ?
#
loop_
_entity_poly.entity_id
_entity_poly.type
_entity_poly.pdbx_seq_one_letter_code
_entity_poly.pdbx_strand_id
1 'polypeptide(L)'
;MTGDKILEKQVLDTWMINHKTNLKLINELEDEWLDLTTSKRGGGKIGHQLAHMYNVRYWKLENLDKSLIQDLTTVKASDEKTKELLVDLHEQSTDFLCKVFSDAAHNEGQLKKGWKRGLIPLLGYFIHHEAHHRGNILLTLKLSGIKLSNDLKYGLWEWQKM
;
A
#
# COMPACT_ATOMS: atom_id res chain seq x y z
N MET A 1 19.70 2.68 -22.55
CA MET A 1 18.55 1.96 -21.95
C MET A 1 17.36 2.21 -22.87
N THR A 2 16.59 1.19 -23.23
CA THR A 2 15.39 1.33 -24.07
C THR A 2 14.27 2.06 -23.32
N GLY A 3 13.29 2.63 -24.03
CA GLY A 3 12.24 3.44 -23.43
C GLY A 3 11.37 2.68 -22.41
N ASP A 4 11.09 1.41 -22.68
CA ASP A 4 10.37 0.49 -21.78
C ASP A 4 11.14 0.24 -20.46
N LYS A 5 12.46 0.03 -20.52
CA LYS A 5 13.31 -0.15 -19.33
C LYS A 5 13.40 1.12 -18.48
N ILE A 6 13.38 2.29 -19.11
CA ILE A 6 13.34 3.58 -18.38
C ILE A 6 11.99 3.72 -17.67
N LEU A 7 10.89 3.42 -18.37
CA LEU A 7 9.55 3.47 -17.82
C LEU A 7 9.37 2.48 -16.65
N GLU A 8 9.79 1.23 -16.84
CA GLU A 8 9.80 0.20 -15.80
C GLU A 8 10.50 0.70 -14.55
N LYS A 9 11.76 1.16 -14.67
CA LYS A 9 12.53 1.68 -13.54
C LYS A 9 11.78 2.79 -12.82
N GLN A 10 11.26 3.78 -13.54
CA GLN A 10 10.56 4.91 -12.92
C GLN A 10 9.26 4.51 -12.23
N VAL A 11 8.50 3.58 -12.83
CA VAL A 11 7.27 3.04 -12.24
C VAL A 11 7.56 2.24 -10.98
N LEU A 12 8.54 1.34 -11.02
CA LEU A 12 8.93 0.53 -9.86
C LEU A 12 9.50 1.40 -8.75
N ASP A 13 10.39 2.35 -9.06
CA ASP A 13 10.93 3.31 -8.08
C ASP A 13 9.79 4.09 -7.40
N THR A 14 8.84 4.60 -8.19
CA THR A 14 7.69 5.36 -7.68
C THR A 14 6.81 4.50 -6.77
N TRP A 15 6.53 3.26 -7.17
CA TRP A 15 5.75 2.33 -6.36
C TRP A 15 6.45 1.97 -5.06
N MET A 16 7.75 1.66 -5.13
CA MET A 16 8.55 1.28 -3.97
C MET A 16 8.69 2.43 -2.97
N ILE A 17 8.78 3.69 -3.41
CA ILE A 17 8.74 4.85 -2.52
C ILE A 17 7.43 4.86 -1.73
N ASN A 18 6.29 4.71 -2.40
CA ASN A 18 4.99 4.67 -1.72
C ASN A 18 4.89 3.50 -0.74
N HIS A 19 5.32 2.30 -1.15
CA HIS A 19 5.31 1.12 -0.28
C HIS A 19 6.23 1.28 0.94
N LYS A 20 7.48 1.70 0.75
CA LYS A 20 8.45 1.95 1.85
C LYS A 20 7.93 3.02 2.81
N THR A 21 7.27 4.05 2.29
CA THR A 21 6.60 5.08 3.12
C THR A 21 5.49 4.48 3.99
N ASN A 22 4.71 3.53 3.47
CA ASN A 22 3.70 2.83 4.25
C ASN A 22 4.32 1.88 5.27
N LEU A 23 5.33 1.09 4.90
CA LEU A 23 6.03 0.20 5.84
C LEU A 23 6.69 0.99 6.98
N LYS A 24 7.23 2.17 6.69
CA LYS A 24 7.78 3.05 7.70
C LYS A 24 6.74 3.45 8.75
N LEU A 25 5.51 3.73 8.31
CA LEU A 25 4.39 3.97 9.23
C LEU A 25 4.02 2.70 9.99
N ILE A 26 3.84 1.56 9.31
CA ILE A 26 3.39 0.30 9.93
C ILE A 26 4.40 -0.17 11.00
N ASN A 27 5.70 -0.06 10.71
CA ASN A 27 6.78 -0.49 11.61
C ASN A 27 6.87 0.34 12.91
N GLU A 28 6.44 1.60 12.87
CA GLU A 28 6.37 2.48 14.05
C GLU A 28 5.19 2.11 14.96
N LEU A 29 4.18 1.39 14.47
CA LEU A 29 2.99 1.10 15.26
C LEU A 29 3.26 0.06 16.36
N GLU A 30 2.60 0.23 17.49
CA GLU A 30 2.38 -0.86 18.45
C GLU A 30 1.04 -1.54 18.16
N ASP A 31 0.92 -2.83 18.47
CA ASP A 31 -0.30 -3.60 18.19
C ASP A 31 -1.54 -3.00 18.88
N GLU A 32 -1.37 -2.47 20.10
CA GLU A 32 -2.43 -1.76 20.83
C GLU A 32 -2.95 -0.52 20.09
N TRP A 33 -2.15 0.10 19.23
CA TRP A 33 -2.58 1.28 18.46
C TRP A 33 -3.45 0.91 17.27
N LEU A 34 -3.43 -0.35 16.82
CA LEU A 34 -4.24 -0.80 15.69
C LEU A 34 -5.75 -0.65 15.95
N ASP A 35 -6.16 -0.59 17.22
CA ASP A 35 -7.54 -0.42 17.66
C ASP A 35 -7.99 1.04 17.80
N LEU A 36 -7.07 2.01 17.66
CA LEU A 36 -7.40 3.43 17.73
C LEU A 36 -8.26 3.86 16.53
N THR A 37 -9.17 4.80 16.79
CA THR A 37 -10.06 5.40 15.78
C THR A 37 -10.41 6.84 16.15
N THR A 38 -10.65 7.68 15.15
CA THR A 38 -11.20 9.04 15.34
C THR A 38 -12.71 9.05 15.55
N SER A 39 -13.41 7.96 15.21
CA SER A 39 -14.85 7.84 15.38
C SER A 39 -15.29 6.39 15.58
N LYS A 40 -16.23 6.19 16.51
CA LYS A 40 -16.93 4.91 16.69
C LYS A 40 -18.06 4.69 15.68
N ARG A 41 -18.39 5.71 14.87
CA ARG A 41 -19.49 5.70 13.89
C ARG A 41 -19.03 5.63 12.43
N GLY A 42 -17.72 5.61 12.16
CA GLY A 42 -17.15 5.53 10.80
C GLY A 42 -15.64 5.87 10.78
N GLY A 43 -14.97 5.67 9.64
CA GLY A 43 -13.53 5.98 9.46
C GLY A 43 -12.59 4.79 9.70
N GLY A 44 -13.02 3.80 10.48
CA GLY A 44 -12.30 2.55 10.71
C GLY A 44 -11.09 2.70 11.65
N LYS A 45 -10.84 1.63 12.41
CA LYS A 45 -9.65 1.51 13.25
C LYS A 45 -8.37 1.51 12.40
N ILE A 46 -7.23 1.90 12.95
CA ILE A 46 -5.94 1.92 12.22
C ILE A 46 -5.66 0.59 11.52
N GLY A 47 -5.77 -0.54 12.24
CA GLY A 47 -5.57 -1.86 11.67
C GLY A 47 -6.54 -2.18 10.53
N HIS A 48 -7.79 -1.72 10.62
CA HIS A 48 -8.78 -1.89 9.55
C HIS A 48 -8.40 -1.09 8.30
N GLN A 49 -7.87 0.11 8.44
CA GLN A 49 -7.42 0.92 7.31
C GLN A 49 -6.22 0.28 6.60
N LEU A 50 -5.23 -0.24 7.35
CA LEU A 50 -4.08 -0.94 6.78
C LEU A 50 -4.48 -2.25 6.08
N ALA A 51 -5.38 -3.01 6.70
CA ALA A 51 -5.97 -4.20 6.08
C ALA A 51 -6.75 -3.84 4.81
N HIS A 52 -7.49 -2.72 4.81
CA HIS A 52 -8.22 -2.26 3.64
C HIS A 52 -7.31 -1.86 2.48
N MET A 53 -6.18 -1.18 2.76
CA MET A 53 -5.15 -0.90 1.74
C MET A 53 -4.67 -2.20 1.07
N TYR A 54 -4.31 -3.20 1.86
CA TYR A 54 -3.93 -4.52 1.34
C TYR A 54 -5.07 -5.17 0.54
N ASN A 55 -6.30 -5.19 1.07
CA ASN A 55 -7.43 -5.79 0.37
C ASN A 55 -7.69 -5.13 -0.99
N VAL A 56 -7.50 -3.81 -1.11
CA VAL A 56 -7.59 -3.13 -2.41
C VAL A 56 -6.50 -3.60 -3.37
N ARG A 57 -5.26 -3.81 -2.91
CA ARG A 57 -4.20 -4.44 -3.72
C ARG A 57 -4.62 -5.84 -4.16
N TYR A 58 -5.07 -6.67 -3.22
CA TYR A 58 -5.56 -8.02 -3.50
C TYR A 58 -6.65 -8.02 -4.57
N TRP A 59 -7.70 -7.20 -4.43
CA TRP A 59 -8.81 -7.18 -5.39
C TRP A 59 -8.38 -6.67 -6.76
N LYS A 60 -7.41 -5.74 -6.83
CA LYS A 60 -6.83 -5.32 -8.10
C LYS A 60 -6.04 -6.46 -8.73
N LEU A 61 -5.14 -7.11 -7.98
CA LEU A 61 -4.36 -8.25 -8.45
C LEU A 61 -5.28 -9.38 -8.94
N GLU A 62 -6.32 -9.74 -8.19
CA GLU A 62 -7.31 -10.76 -8.57
C GLU A 62 -7.98 -10.45 -9.92
N ASN A 63 -8.32 -9.19 -10.17
CA ASN A 63 -8.92 -8.76 -11.43
C ASN A 63 -7.93 -8.73 -12.60
N LEU A 64 -6.63 -8.55 -12.33
CA LEU A 64 -5.57 -8.50 -13.33
C LEU A 64 -5.11 -9.91 -13.69
N ASP A 65 -4.84 -10.74 -12.68
CA ASP A 65 -4.38 -12.11 -12.78
C ASP A 65 -4.66 -12.89 -11.48
N LYS A 66 -5.68 -13.77 -11.53
CA LYS A 66 -6.06 -14.63 -10.40
C LYS A 66 -4.96 -15.61 -9.98
N SER A 67 -4.00 -15.93 -10.85
CA SER A 67 -2.91 -16.84 -10.49
C SER A 67 -1.94 -16.24 -9.48
N LEU A 68 -1.87 -14.91 -9.38
CA LEU A 68 -0.99 -14.22 -8.42
C LEU A 68 -1.51 -14.26 -6.98
N ILE A 69 -2.80 -14.54 -6.78
CA ILE A 69 -3.45 -14.43 -5.46
C ILE A 69 -3.90 -15.77 -4.89
N GLN A 70 -3.48 -16.89 -5.48
CA GLN A 70 -3.96 -18.22 -5.10
C GLN A 70 -3.70 -18.56 -3.63
N ASP A 71 -2.56 -18.10 -3.11
CA ASP A 71 -2.14 -18.33 -1.72
C ASP A 71 -2.45 -17.13 -0.81
N LEU A 72 -3.08 -16.09 -1.34
CA LEU A 72 -3.46 -14.90 -0.58
C LEU A 72 -4.94 -14.94 -0.19
N THR A 73 -5.26 -14.31 0.94
CA THR A 73 -6.65 -14.10 1.36
C THR A 73 -6.87 -12.67 1.80
N THR A 74 -8.10 -12.18 1.67
CA THR A 74 -8.48 -10.87 2.22
C THR A 74 -8.59 -10.91 3.73
N VAL A 75 -8.29 -9.77 4.37
CA VAL A 75 -8.45 -9.59 5.83
C VAL A 75 -9.82 -9.01 6.12
N LYS A 76 -10.65 -9.75 6.86
CA LYS A 76 -12.00 -9.36 7.24
C LYS A 76 -11.98 -8.42 8.44
N ALA A 77 -13.12 -7.77 8.69
CA ALA A 77 -13.27 -6.87 9.83
C ALA A 77 -13.07 -7.59 11.18
N SER A 78 -13.56 -8.83 11.29
CA SER A 78 -13.48 -9.69 12.46
C SER A 78 -12.10 -10.26 12.75
N ASP A 79 -11.20 -10.28 11.75
CA ASP A 79 -9.92 -10.95 11.88
C ASP A 79 -9.02 -10.17 12.85
N GLU A 80 -8.25 -10.89 13.64
CA GLU A 80 -7.19 -10.29 14.44
C GLU A 80 -6.12 -9.70 13.51
N LYS A 81 -5.57 -8.54 13.90
CA LYS A 81 -4.60 -7.81 13.10
C LYS A 81 -3.43 -7.49 14.01
N THR A 82 -2.25 -7.95 13.62
CA THR A 82 -0.97 -7.59 14.23
C THR A 82 -0.16 -6.78 13.24
N LYS A 83 0.80 -6.02 13.75
CA LYS A 83 1.80 -5.32 12.94
C LYS A 83 2.50 -6.29 12.00
N GLU A 84 2.94 -7.44 12.52
CA GLU A 84 3.64 -8.47 11.75
C GLU A 84 2.82 -8.96 10.56
N LEU A 85 1.55 -9.32 10.79
CA LEU A 85 0.63 -9.73 9.72
C LEU A 85 0.48 -8.63 8.66
N LEU A 86 0.31 -7.38 9.09
CA LEU A 86 0.09 -6.26 8.17
C LEU A 86 1.34 -5.94 7.34
N VAL A 87 2.55 -6.06 7.92
CA VAL A 87 3.81 -5.94 7.18
C VAL A 87 3.90 -7.03 6.12
N ASP A 88 3.74 -8.29 6.53
CA ASP A 88 3.88 -9.45 5.64
C ASP A 88 2.93 -9.37 4.43
N LEU A 89 1.65 -9.04 4.67
CA LEU A 89 0.66 -8.87 3.60
C LEU A 89 1.01 -7.70 2.64
N HIS A 90 1.54 -6.60 3.17
CA HIS A 90 1.95 -5.45 2.36
C HIS A 90 3.21 -5.75 1.55
N GLU A 91 4.16 -6.52 2.08
CA GLU A 91 5.36 -6.97 1.37
C GLU A 91 4.98 -7.94 0.23
N GLN A 92 4.27 -9.03 0.54
CA GLN A 92 3.84 -10.01 -0.46
C GLN A 92 3.04 -9.38 -1.61
N SER A 93 2.07 -8.51 -1.28
CA SER A 93 1.28 -7.82 -2.30
C SER A 93 2.09 -6.82 -3.14
N THR A 94 3.19 -6.27 -2.60
CA THR A 94 4.09 -5.39 -3.34
C THR A 94 4.85 -6.16 -4.41
N ASP A 95 5.35 -7.35 -4.10
CA ASP A 95 6.08 -8.19 -5.07
C ASP A 95 5.23 -8.54 -6.28
N PHE A 96 3.96 -8.91 -6.05
CA PHE A 96 3.02 -9.18 -7.14
C PHE A 96 2.70 -7.93 -7.97
N LEU A 97 2.54 -6.77 -7.34
CA LEU A 97 2.32 -5.51 -8.05
C LEU A 97 3.55 -5.07 -8.86
N CYS A 98 4.76 -5.27 -8.34
CA CYS A 98 6.01 -5.02 -9.08
C CYS A 98 6.06 -5.86 -10.36
N LYS A 99 5.71 -7.15 -10.28
CA LYS A 99 5.62 -8.02 -11.46
C LYS A 99 4.60 -7.50 -12.48
N VAL A 100 3.41 -7.12 -12.03
CA VAL A 100 2.36 -6.55 -12.90
C VAL A 100 2.84 -5.25 -13.57
N PHE A 101 3.53 -4.38 -12.83
CA PHE A 101 4.02 -3.11 -13.33
C PHE A 101 5.16 -3.28 -14.34
N SER A 102 6.10 -4.20 -14.07
CA SER A 102 7.16 -4.56 -15.01
C SER A 102 6.59 -5.13 -16.31
N ASP A 103 5.71 -6.14 -16.21
CA ASP A 103 5.00 -6.73 -17.36
C ASP A 103 4.30 -5.65 -18.22
N ALA A 104 3.60 -4.71 -17.57
CA ALA A 104 2.89 -3.65 -18.27
C ALA A 104 3.85 -2.63 -18.90
N ALA A 105 4.98 -2.30 -18.25
CA ALA A 105 5.98 -1.38 -18.79
C ALA A 105 6.61 -1.91 -20.09
N HIS A 106 6.84 -3.22 -20.16
CA HIS A 106 7.30 -3.91 -21.38
C HIS A 106 6.19 -4.17 -22.41
N ASN A 107 4.95 -3.81 -22.10
CA ASN A 107 3.77 -3.98 -22.96
C ASN A 107 3.09 -2.63 -23.25
N GLU A 108 3.89 -1.59 -23.53
CA GLU A 108 3.41 -0.24 -23.89
C GLU A 108 2.48 0.39 -22.82
N GLY A 109 2.67 0.01 -21.55
CA GLY A 109 1.82 0.45 -20.44
C GLY A 109 0.44 -0.21 -20.40
N GLN A 110 0.18 -1.25 -21.21
CA GLN A 110 -1.09 -1.96 -21.23
C GLN A 110 -1.13 -3.11 -20.22
N LEU A 111 -2.26 -3.22 -19.53
CA LEU A 111 -2.55 -4.30 -18.60
C LEU A 111 -3.36 -5.39 -19.30
N LYS A 112 -3.05 -6.66 -19.02
CA LYS A 112 -3.66 -7.83 -19.67
C LYS A 112 -5.19 -7.86 -19.50
N LYS A 113 -5.71 -7.53 -18.32
CA LYS A 113 -7.15 -7.54 -17.94
C LYS A 113 -7.44 -6.47 -16.89
N GLY A 114 -8.70 -6.34 -16.46
CA GLY A 114 -9.11 -5.63 -15.23
C GLY A 114 -9.03 -4.09 -15.20
N TRP A 115 -8.16 -3.45 -15.99
CA TRP A 115 -7.96 -2.00 -15.93
C TRP A 115 -7.59 -1.38 -17.29
N LYS A 116 -8.60 -0.87 -18.00
CA LYS A 116 -8.46 -0.33 -19.36
C LYS A 116 -7.69 1.00 -19.46
N ARG A 117 -7.49 1.70 -18.35
CA ARG A 117 -6.82 3.01 -18.35
C ARG A 117 -5.28 2.90 -18.43
N GLY A 118 -4.72 1.69 -18.30
CA GLY A 118 -3.27 1.45 -18.40
C GLY A 118 -2.51 1.60 -17.08
N LEU A 119 -1.20 1.38 -17.17
CA LEU A 119 -0.24 1.30 -16.06
C LEU A 119 -0.20 2.58 -15.21
N ILE A 120 0.03 3.73 -15.83
CA ILE A 120 0.21 4.99 -15.10
C ILE A 120 -1.04 5.38 -14.29
N PRO A 121 -2.27 5.30 -14.84
CA PRO A 121 -3.47 5.53 -14.04
C PRO A 121 -3.70 4.50 -12.92
N LEU A 122 -3.26 3.24 -13.09
CA LEU A 122 -3.35 2.25 -12.03
C LEU A 122 -2.38 2.58 -10.88
N LEU A 123 -1.12 2.92 -11.21
CA LEU A 123 -0.14 3.37 -10.23
C LEU A 123 -0.66 4.58 -9.45
N GLY A 124 -1.17 5.59 -10.16
CA GLY A 124 -1.75 6.78 -9.56
C GLY A 124 -2.95 6.48 -8.64
N TYR A 125 -3.78 5.51 -9.01
CA TYR A 125 -4.89 5.06 -8.17
C TYR A 125 -4.39 4.50 -6.83
N PHE A 126 -3.39 3.61 -6.83
CA PHE A 126 -2.85 3.05 -5.60
C PHE A 126 -2.22 4.12 -4.71
N ILE A 127 -1.38 4.99 -5.28
CA ILE A 127 -0.73 6.07 -4.53
C ILE A 127 -1.78 6.98 -3.87
N HIS A 128 -2.82 7.36 -4.62
CA HIS A 128 -3.88 8.22 -4.08
C HIS A 128 -4.67 7.55 -2.95
N HIS A 129 -5.08 6.30 -3.17
CA HIS A 129 -5.85 5.53 -2.18
C HIS A 129 -5.04 5.29 -0.90
N GLU A 130 -3.78 4.88 -1.03
CA GLU A 130 -2.92 4.60 0.11
C GLU A 130 -2.50 5.86 0.84
N ALA A 131 -2.23 6.97 0.14
CA ALA A 131 -1.96 8.25 0.78
C ALA A 131 -3.17 8.79 1.57
N HIS A 132 -4.40 8.56 1.08
CA HIS A 132 -5.62 8.91 1.81
C HIS A 132 -5.69 8.17 3.15
N HIS A 133 -5.52 6.85 3.14
CA HIS A 133 -5.55 6.05 4.38
C HIS A 133 -4.36 6.34 5.30
N ARG A 134 -3.16 6.53 4.75
CA ARG A 134 -1.97 6.95 5.51
C ARG A 134 -2.22 8.27 6.25
N GLY A 135 -2.82 9.26 5.57
CA GLY A 135 -3.19 10.53 6.19
C GLY A 135 -4.18 10.37 7.34
N ASN A 136 -5.22 9.55 7.16
CA ASN A 136 -6.20 9.25 8.20
C ASN A 136 -5.57 8.54 9.41
N ILE A 137 -4.65 7.60 9.19
CA ILE A 137 -3.93 6.90 10.27
C ILE A 137 -3.06 7.90 11.06
N LEU A 138 -2.27 8.73 10.38
CA LEU A 138 -1.45 9.76 11.01
C LEU A 138 -2.30 10.74 11.83
N LEU A 139 -3.47 11.14 11.31
CA LEU A 139 -4.41 11.97 12.03
C LEU A 139 -4.98 11.26 13.26
N THR A 140 -5.31 9.96 13.13
CA THR A 140 -5.81 9.14 14.25
C THR A 140 -4.79 9.09 15.37
N LEU A 141 -3.53 8.75 15.06
CA LEU A 141 -2.44 8.73 16.04
C LEU A 141 -2.30 10.07 16.75
N LYS A 142 -2.29 11.18 15.99
CA LYS A 142 -2.20 12.53 16.53
C LYS A 142 -3.35 12.85 17.50
N LEU A 143 -4.59 12.53 17.12
CA LEU A 143 -5.78 12.81 17.93
C LEU A 143 -5.88 11.89 19.15
N SER A 144 -5.30 10.69 19.09
CA SER A 144 -5.17 9.77 20.21
C SER A 144 -4.01 10.10 21.16
N GLY A 145 -3.29 11.21 20.94
CA GLY A 145 -2.19 11.64 21.79
C GLY A 145 -0.87 10.89 21.57
N ILE A 146 -0.79 10.06 20.51
CA ILE A 146 0.44 9.33 20.17
C ILE A 146 1.43 10.30 19.53
N LYS A 147 2.61 10.40 20.14
CA LYS A 147 3.70 11.23 19.64
C LYS A 147 4.52 10.45 18.61
N LEU A 148 4.37 10.79 17.34
CA LEU A 148 5.18 10.20 16.25
C LEU A 148 6.67 10.57 16.42
N SER A 149 7.56 9.61 16.16
CA SER A 149 9.00 9.86 16.10
C SER A 149 9.37 10.89 15.03
N ASN A 150 10.50 11.56 15.21
CA ASN A 150 11.05 12.46 14.19
C ASN A 150 11.43 11.66 12.93
N ASP A 151 11.93 10.45 13.12
CA ASP A 151 12.27 9.53 12.04
C ASP A 151 11.03 9.24 11.18
N LEU A 152 9.86 8.96 11.75
CA LEU A 152 8.63 8.84 10.96
C LEU A 152 8.25 10.18 10.32
N LYS A 153 8.15 11.28 11.09
CA LYS A 153 7.67 12.58 10.57
C LYS A 153 8.46 13.09 9.35
N TYR A 154 9.78 13.05 9.42
CA TYR A 154 10.64 13.51 8.34
C TYR A 154 10.82 12.43 7.29
N GLY A 155 10.97 11.16 7.70
CA GLY A 155 11.22 10.04 6.82
C GLY A 155 10.12 9.82 5.77
N LEU A 156 8.87 10.24 6.01
CA LEU A 156 7.81 10.22 4.98
C LEU A 156 8.15 11.03 3.72
N TRP A 157 9.06 11.98 3.81
CA TRP A 157 9.41 12.93 2.75
C TRP A 157 10.83 12.75 2.21
N GLU A 158 11.67 11.95 2.88
CA GLU A 158 13.09 11.77 2.54
C GLU A 158 13.30 10.68 1.49
N TRP A 159 12.65 10.81 0.34
CA TRP A 159 12.63 9.75 -0.69
C TRP A 159 14.01 9.42 -1.27
N GLN A 160 14.95 10.36 -1.21
CA GLN A 160 16.34 10.14 -1.66
C GLN A 160 17.13 9.20 -0.73
N LYS A 161 16.62 8.90 0.46
CA LYS A 161 17.20 7.96 1.42
C LYS A 161 16.50 6.59 1.41
N MET A 162 15.47 6.42 0.57
CA MET A 162 14.67 5.19 0.48
C MET A 162 15.19 4.22 -0.57
#